data_AF-A0A2P2M8U9-F1
#
_entry.id   AF-A0A2P2M8U9-F1
#
_cell.length_a   1.000
_cell.length_b   1.000
_cell.length_c   1.000
_cell.angle_alpha   90.00
_cell.angle_beta   90.00
_cell.angle_gamma   90.00
#
_symmetry.space_group_name_H-M   'P 1'
#
loop_
_entity.id
_entity.type
_entity.pdbx_description
1 polymer ?
#
loop_
_entity_poly.entity_id
_entity_poly.type
_entity_poly.pdbx_seq_one_letter_code
_entity_poly.pdbx_strand_id
1 'polypeptide(L)'
;MSDSFGWFALAGTPMRKAGVDDFGDFYPTRPECQTDLPKTRFKPRPGKTLSPRRWQAAFSEDGHLDIAKVLRRIQRGGVHPAIKEFVWEFLLGCYDPNSTFEERNQLRQCRREQYSRWKAECQTMVPVVGSGKFITTPIITNDGQPIIGSSMSSCHEGQVSSSFSDKKVIQWMLNLHQIGLDVVRTDQALVFYQSEINQAKLWDVLAVYAWVDNDIGYVQGMNDICSPMIILLKNEADAFWCFDHAMRRLRDNFKCTTNSIGVQTQLSRLSQVIKTIDPKLHQHIGICSTS
;
A
#
# COMPACT_ATOMS: atom_id res chain seq x y z
N MET A 1 20.32 -26.15 2.22
CA MET A 1 19.23 -27.11 2.49
C MET A 1 18.70 -26.87 3.89
N SER A 2 17.65 -26.05 4.03
CA SER A 2 16.71 -25.95 5.16
C SER A 2 15.93 -24.64 4.99
N ASP A 3 14.97 -24.62 4.05
CA ASP A 3 13.84 -23.67 4.07
C ASP A 3 12.70 -24.06 3.11
N SER A 4 12.66 -25.30 2.63
CA SER A 4 11.56 -25.84 1.81
C SER A 4 10.31 -26.23 2.63
N PHE A 5 10.24 -25.89 3.93
CA PHE A 5 9.17 -26.34 4.84
C PHE A 5 8.38 -25.22 5.53
N GLY A 6 8.69 -23.94 5.29
CA GLY A 6 7.89 -22.81 5.83
C GLY A 6 6.44 -22.77 5.31
N TRP A 7 6.17 -23.46 4.19
CA TRP A 7 4.83 -23.52 3.57
C TRP A 7 3.90 -24.59 4.18
N PHE A 8 4.44 -25.61 4.86
CA PHE A 8 3.66 -26.72 5.42
C PHE A 8 3.41 -26.63 6.94
N ALA A 9 4.13 -25.79 7.67
CA ALA A 9 4.04 -25.72 9.14
C ALA A 9 2.74 -25.11 9.70
N LEU A 10 1.88 -24.51 8.86
CA LEU A 10 0.54 -24.05 9.28
C LEU A 10 -0.52 -25.17 9.29
N ALA A 11 -0.14 -26.42 8.97
CA ALA A 11 -1.03 -27.58 9.12
C ALA A 11 -1.03 -28.22 10.52
N GLY A 12 -0.23 -27.70 11.46
CA GLY A 12 -0.03 -28.28 12.80
C GLY A 12 -0.63 -27.51 13.98
N THR A 13 -1.11 -26.28 13.80
CA THR A 13 -1.90 -25.60 14.84
C THR A 13 -3.31 -26.16 14.78
N PRO A 14 -3.94 -26.54 15.91
CA PRO A 14 -5.32 -27.02 15.89
C PRO A 14 -6.18 -25.92 15.29
N MET A 15 -6.61 -26.10 14.03
CA MET A 15 -7.52 -25.19 13.36
C MET A 15 -8.81 -25.22 14.17
N ARG A 16 -8.98 -24.24 15.06
CA ARG A 16 -10.28 -23.91 15.63
C ARG A 16 -11.21 -23.73 14.45
N LYS A 17 -12.36 -24.43 14.48
CA LYS A 17 -13.45 -24.15 13.54
C LYS A 17 -13.85 -22.69 13.76
N ALA A 18 -13.31 -21.80 12.94
CA ALA A 18 -13.64 -20.39 12.95
C ALA A 18 -15.12 -20.25 12.60
N GLY A 19 -15.93 -20.01 13.63
CA GLY A 19 -17.33 -19.64 13.50
C GLY A 19 -17.47 -18.24 12.91
N VAL A 20 -18.71 -17.85 12.65
CA VAL A 20 -19.08 -16.55 12.05
C VAL A 20 -18.54 -15.35 12.84
N ASP A 21 -18.25 -15.53 14.13
CA ASP A 21 -17.73 -14.50 15.04
C ASP A 21 -16.21 -14.23 14.94
N ASP A 22 -15.44 -15.12 14.30
CA ASP A 22 -13.96 -15.07 14.29
C ASP A 22 -13.38 -14.08 13.24
N PHE A 23 -14.22 -13.53 12.36
CA PHE A 23 -13.77 -12.58 11.32
C PHE A 23 -13.49 -11.17 11.87
N GLY A 24 -14.08 -10.81 13.02
CA GLY A 24 -13.86 -9.52 13.70
C GLY A 24 -12.48 -9.42 14.36
N ASP A 25 -11.88 -10.56 14.71
CA ASP A 25 -10.62 -10.62 15.45
C ASP A 25 -9.37 -10.39 14.58
N PHE A 26 -9.49 -10.55 13.26
CA PHE A 26 -8.35 -10.38 12.35
C PHE A 26 -7.88 -8.92 12.22
N TYR A 27 -8.79 -7.95 12.38
CA TYR A 27 -8.49 -6.52 12.29
C TYR A 27 -9.25 -5.78 13.39
N PRO A 28 -8.78 -5.88 14.65
CA PRO A 28 -9.47 -5.30 15.78
C PRO A 28 -9.55 -3.78 15.64
N THR A 29 -10.75 -3.26 15.86
CA THR A 29 -11.04 -1.83 15.91
C THR A 29 -11.13 -1.38 17.35
N ARG A 30 -10.69 -0.15 17.61
CA ARG A 30 -10.71 0.45 18.94
C ARG A 30 -12.14 0.44 19.49
N PRO A 31 -12.36 -0.01 20.74
CA PRO A 31 -13.70 -0.07 21.32
C PRO A 31 -14.46 1.26 21.23
N GLU A 32 -13.73 2.36 21.38
CA GLU A 32 -14.23 3.74 21.35
C GLU A 32 -14.71 4.19 19.97
N CYS A 33 -14.24 3.55 18.89
CA CYS A 33 -14.63 3.88 17.52
C CYS A 33 -15.67 2.92 16.94
N GLN A 34 -15.99 1.81 17.62
CA GLN A 34 -16.90 0.78 17.08
C GLN A 34 -18.33 1.28 16.85
N THR A 35 -18.78 2.28 17.62
CA THR A 35 -20.11 2.89 17.48
C THR A 35 -20.21 3.83 16.27
N ASP A 36 -19.09 4.45 15.89
CA ASP A 36 -19.03 5.47 14.83
C ASP A 36 -18.65 4.89 13.46
N LEU A 37 -18.17 3.64 13.42
CA LEU A 37 -17.77 3.01 12.17
C LEU A 37 -18.97 2.65 11.28
N PRO A 38 -18.95 3.03 9.99
CA PRO A 38 -20.01 2.67 9.06
C PRO A 38 -20.05 1.14 8.89
N LYS A 39 -21.24 0.56 9.11
CA LYS A 39 -21.44 -0.88 8.97
C LYS A 39 -21.17 -1.31 7.53
N THR A 40 -20.20 -2.20 7.34
CA THR A 40 -19.84 -2.67 6.00
C THR A 40 -20.97 -3.49 5.39
N ARG A 41 -21.34 -3.20 4.14
CA ARG A 41 -22.28 -4.03 3.35
C ARG A 41 -21.65 -5.35 2.90
N PHE A 42 -20.33 -5.43 2.90
CA PHE A 42 -19.56 -6.60 2.48
C PHE A 42 -19.17 -7.45 3.69
N LYS A 43 -20.06 -8.36 4.08
CA LYS A 43 -19.74 -9.37 5.09
C LYS A 43 -19.18 -10.63 4.41
N PRO A 44 -18.04 -11.17 4.87
CA PRO A 44 -17.56 -12.47 4.44
C PRO A 44 -18.70 -13.48 4.58
N ARG A 45 -18.93 -14.31 3.56
CA ARG A 45 -19.95 -15.37 3.61
C ARG A 45 -19.25 -16.68 3.97
N PRO A 46 -19.37 -17.16 5.23
CA PRO A 46 -18.71 -18.38 5.67
C PRO A 46 -19.09 -19.56 4.75
N GLY A 47 -18.10 -20.37 4.37
CA GLY A 47 -18.28 -21.49 3.43
C GLY A 47 -18.29 -21.11 1.93
N LYS A 48 -18.41 -19.82 1.59
CA LYS A 48 -18.31 -19.33 0.20
C LYS A 48 -16.99 -18.63 -0.12
N THR A 49 -16.24 -18.19 0.89
CA THR A 49 -14.90 -17.61 0.74
C THR A 49 -13.90 -18.62 0.16
N LEU A 50 -12.84 -18.11 -0.46
CA LEU A 50 -11.65 -18.91 -0.78
C LEU A 50 -10.98 -19.33 0.53
N SER A 51 -11.03 -20.62 0.86
CA SER A 51 -10.42 -21.19 2.06
C SER A 51 -8.95 -21.58 1.82
N PRO A 52 -8.13 -21.72 2.88
CA PRO A 52 -6.72 -22.14 2.75
C PRO A 52 -6.56 -23.46 1.98
N ARG A 53 -7.40 -24.46 2.27
CA ARG A 53 -7.40 -25.74 1.57
C ARG A 53 -7.68 -25.59 0.07
N ARG A 54 -8.61 -24.72 -0.31
CA ARG A 54 -8.96 -24.47 -1.72
C ARG A 54 -7.89 -23.65 -2.43
N TRP A 55 -7.22 -22.77 -1.73
CA TRP A 55 -6.07 -22.02 -2.22
C TRP A 55 -4.92 -22.96 -2.56
N GLN A 56 -4.57 -23.87 -1.65
CA GLN A 56 -3.55 -24.90 -1.88
C GLN A 56 -3.91 -25.79 -3.09
N ALA A 57 -5.16 -26.26 -3.17
CA ALA A 57 -5.65 -27.08 -4.28
C ALA A 57 -5.84 -26.32 -5.62
N ALA A 58 -5.45 -25.05 -5.68
CA ALA A 58 -5.40 -24.28 -6.93
C ALA A 58 -3.99 -24.25 -7.55
N PHE A 59 -2.97 -24.74 -6.84
CA PHE A 59 -1.62 -24.85 -7.35
C PHE A 59 -1.35 -26.21 -8.00
N SER A 60 -0.49 -26.24 -9.02
CA SER A 60 0.15 -27.45 -9.51
C SER A 60 1.28 -27.89 -8.57
N GLU A 61 1.85 -29.07 -8.82
CA GLU A 61 2.98 -29.60 -8.06
C GLU A 61 4.22 -28.70 -8.15
N ASP A 62 4.49 -28.13 -9.32
CA ASP A 62 5.60 -27.18 -9.55
C ASP A 62 5.30 -25.74 -9.07
N GLY A 63 4.05 -25.47 -8.64
CA GLY A 63 3.65 -24.20 -8.05
C GLY A 63 2.97 -23.20 -8.99
N HIS A 64 2.51 -23.62 -10.17
CA HIS A 64 1.68 -22.77 -11.05
C HIS A 64 0.26 -22.63 -10.50
N LEU A 65 -0.31 -21.43 -10.57
CA LEU A 65 -1.63 -21.11 -10.03
C LEU A 65 -2.72 -21.12 -11.10
N ASP A 66 -3.79 -21.89 -10.89
CA ASP A 66 -5.05 -21.73 -11.64
C ASP A 66 -5.78 -20.46 -11.17
N ILE A 67 -5.31 -19.32 -11.69
CA ILE A 67 -5.83 -17.99 -11.34
C ILE A 67 -7.30 -17.84 -11.73
N ALA A 68 -7.75 -18.47 -12.82
CA ALA A 68 -9.13 -18.40 -13.27
C ALA A 68 -10.08 -19.04 -12.26
N LYS A 69 -9.72 -20.22 -11.72
CA LYS A 69 -10.48 -20.89 -10.65
C LYS A 69 -10.50 -20.08 -9.36
N VAL A 70 -9.38 -19.45 -9.00
CA VAL A 70 -9.27 -18.57 -7.83
C VAL A 70 -10.18 -17.34 -7.98
N LEU A 71 -10.08 -16.59 -9.07
CA LEU A 71 -10.86 -15.38 -9.32
C LEU A 71 -12.37 -15.65 -9.28
N ARG A 72 -12.82 -16.75 -9.90
CA ARG A 72 -14.21 -17.21 -9.87
C ARG A 72 -14.73 -17.46 -8.45
N ARG A 73 -13.87 -17.83 -7.50
CA ARG A 73 -14.25 -18.03 -6.10
C ARG A 73 -14.26 -16.71 -5.34
N ILE A 74 -13.24 -15.88 -5.54
CA ILE A 74 -13.14 -14.56 -4.93
C ILE A 74 -14.35 -13.70 -5.30
N GLN A 75 -14.76 -13.69 -6.57
CA GLN A 75 -15.95 -12.95 -7.02
C GLN A 75 -17.25 -13.38 -6.33
N ARG A 76 -17.38 -14.65 -5.93
CA ARG A 76 -18.60 -15.21 -5.33
C ARG A 76 -18.68 -15.04 -3.82
N GLY A 77 -17.54 -15.01 -3.14
CA GLY A 77 -17.51 -15.08 -1.68
C GLY A 77 -16.35 -14.37 -0.99
N GLY A 78 -15.43 -13.76 -1.74
CA GLY A 78 -14.24 -13.10 -1.20
C GLY A 78 -13.12 -14.06 -0.77
N VAL A 79 -12.12 -13.50 -0.10
CA VAL A 79 -10.93 -14.21 0.39
C VAL A 79 -11.00 -14.38 1.90
N HIS A 80 -10.67 -15.56 2.40
CA HIS A 80 -10.56 -15.78 3.84
C HIS A 80 -9.35 -15.00 4.43
N PRO A 81 -9.49 -14.28 5.56
CA PRO A 81 -8.44 -13.44 6.14
C PRO A 81 -7.07 -14.12 6.27
N ALA A 82 -7.05 -15.36 6.77
CA ALA A 82 -5.83 -16.15 6.96
C ALA A 82 -4.96 -16.39 5.69
N ILE A 83 -5.49 -16.14 4.49
CA ILE A 83 -4.71 -16.28 3.24
C ILE A 83 -4.69 -14.98 2.43
N LYS A 84 -5.23 -13.87 2.95
CA LYS A 84 -5.24 -12.60 2.21
C LYS A 84 -3.81 -12.16 1.86
N GLU A 85 -2.86 -12.33 2.78
CA GLU A 85 -1.46 -11.97 2.55
C GLU A 85 -0.91 -12.59 1.25
N PHE A 86 -1.14 -13.88 1.04
CA PHE A 86 -0.65 -14.60 -0.15
C PHE A 86 -1.46 -14.34 -1.41
N VAL A 87 -2.78 -14.25 -1.28
CA VAL A 87 -3.67 -14.07 -2.43
C VAL A 87 -3.47 -12.70 -3.06
N TRP A 88 -3.26 -11.66 -2.25
CA TRP A 88 -3.10 -10.29 -2.74
C TRP A 88 -1.81 -10.09 -3.55
N GLU A 89 -0.72 -10.80 -3.22
CA GLU A 89 0.51 -10.77 -4.04
C GLU A 89 0.23 -11.21 -5.50
N PHE A 90 -0.72 -12.13 -5.72
CA PHE A 90 -1.15 -12.50 -7.07
C PHE A 90 -2.16 -11.52 -7.69
N LEU A 91 -3.14 -11.05 -6.92
CA LEU A 91 -4.18 -10.14 -7.43
C LEU A 91 -3.62 -8.78 -7.88
N LEU A 92 -2.58 -8.31 -7.20
CA LEU A 92 -1.88 -7.08 -7.54
C LEU A 92 -0.88 -7.29 -8.69
N GLY A 93 -0.61 -8.54 -9.08
CA GLY A 93 0.34 -8.87 -10.14
C GLY A 93 1.80 -8.86 -9.69
N CYS A 94 2.07 -8.98 -8.38
CA CYS A 94 3.43 -9.13 -7.89
C CYS A 94 4.01 -10.49 -8.28
N TYR A 95 3.19 -11.53 -8.39
CA TYR A 95 3.58 -12.83 -8.94
C TYR A 95 2.78 -13.17 -10.19
N ASP A 96 3.47 -13.74 -11.18
CA ASP A 96 2.84 -14.34 -12.36
C ASP A 96 2.17 -15.67 -11.94
N PRO A 97 0.88 -15.90 -12.23
CA PRO A 97 0.25 -17.21 -12.02
C PRO A 97 0.98 -18.38 -12.66
N ASN A 98 1.71 -18.16 -13.76
CA ASN A 98 2.49 -19.16 -14.46
C ASN A 98 3.92 -19.31 -13.91
N SER A 99 4.30 -18.59 -12.85
CA SER A 99 5.61 -18.78 -12.21
C SER A 99 5.61 -19.98 -11.26
N THR A 100 6.74 -20.66 -11.18
CA THR A 100 6.99 -21.77 -10.24
C THR A 100 7.15 -21.26 -8.81
N PHE A 101 7.22 -22.18 -7.85
CA PHE A 101 7.54 -21.82 -6.47
C PHE A 101 8.92 -21.18 -6.34
N GLU A 102 9.93 -21.79 -6.97
CA GLU A 102 11.33 -21.41 -6.85
C GLU A 102 11.57 -20.01 -7.45
N GLU A 103 11.03 -19.75 -8.64
CA GLU A 103 11.09 -18.43 -9.27
C GLU A 103 10.48 -17.34 -8.38
N ARG A 104 9.34 -17.62 -7.74
CA ARG A 104 8.70 -16.67 -6.82
C ARG A 104 9.54 -16.43 -5.57
N ASN A 105 10.19 -17.46 -5.04
CA ASN A 105 11.05 -17.34 -3.88
C ASN A 105 12.29 -16.49 -4.19
N GLN A 106 12.93 -16.72 -5.34
CA GLN A 106 14.05 -15.92 -5.83
C GLN A 106 13.65 -14.47 -6.09
N LEU A 107 12.50 -14.25 -6.74
CA LEU A 107 11.96 -12.92 -6.98
C LEU A 107 11.69 -12.17 -5.67
N ARG A 108 11.09 -12.85 -4.68
CA ARG A 108 10.85 -12.27 -3.34
C ARG A 108 12.16 -11.83 -2.68
N GLN A 109 13.19 -12.67 -2.74
CA GLN A 109 14.49 -12.35 -2.15
C GLN A 109 15.14 -11.15 -2.84
N CYS A 110 15.21 -11.15 -4.18
CA CYS A 110 15.76 -10.05 -4.97
C CYS A 110 15.03 -8.72 -4.69
N ARG A 111 13.69 -8.77 -4.61
CA ARG A 111 12.85 -7.62 -4.28
C ARG A 111 13.09 -7.06 -2.88
N ARG A 112 13.28 -7.93 -1.89
CA ARG A 112 13.61 -7.54 -0.51
C ARG A 112 14.98 -6.87 -0.43
N GLU A 113 15.98 -7.43 -1.11
CA GLU A 113 17.31 -6.83 -1.19
C GLU A 113 17.29 -5.48 -1.90
N GLN A 114 16.52 -5.36 -2.98
CA GLN A 114 16.36 -4.09 -3.69
C GLN A 114 15.70 -3.02 -2.82
N TYR A 115 14.63 -3.37 -2.12
CA TYR A 115 14.00 -2.47 -1.17
C TYR A 115 14.96 -2.02 -0.06
N SER A 116 15.71 -2.96 0.53
CA SER A 116 16.71 -2.65 1.55
C SER A 116 17.78 -1.70 1.06
N ARG A 117 18.22 -1.82 -0.21
CA ARG A 117 19.18 -0.89 -0.83
C ARG A 117 18.60 0.53 -0.93
N TRP A 118 17.39 0.68 -1.44
CA TRP A 118 16.74 1.99 -1.52
C TRP A 118 16.47 2.60 -0.14
N LYS A 119 16.06 1.77 0.83
CA LYS A 119 15.85 2.21 2.21
C LYS A 119 17.15 2.71 2.84
N ALA A 120 18.27 2.01 2.64
CA ALA A 120 19.58 2.44 3.12
C ALA A 120 20.05 3.76 2.46
N GLU A 121 19.78 3.93 1.16
CA GLU A 121 20.04 5.19 0.45
C GLU A 121 19.23 6.35 1.07
N CYS A 122 17.92 6.14 1.28
CA CYS A 122 17.06 7.12 1.95
C CYS A 122 17.54 7.44 3.36
N GLN A 123 17.96 6.42 4.11
CA GLN A 123 18.47 6.56 5.48
C GLN A 123 19.79 7.36 5.54
N THR A 124 20.62 7.27 4.50
CA THR A 124 21.86 8.06 4.41
C THR A 124 21.55 9.57 4.30
N MET A 125 20.46 9.92 3.61
CA MET A 125 20.03 11.31 3.45
C MET A 125 19.20 11.81 4.63
N VAL A 126 18.30 10.98 5.15
CA VAL A 126 17.42 11.29 6.30
C VAL A 126 17.49 10.12 7.28
N PRO A 127 18.29 10.23 8.37
CA PRO A 127 18.55 9.13 9.31
C PRO A 127 17.32 8.55 10.01
N VAL A 128 16.19 9.28 10.00
CA VAL A 128 14.93 8.82 10.59
C VAL A 128 14.29 7.70 9.77
N VAL A 129 14.55 7.62 8.45
CA VAL A 129 14.06 6.52 7.60
C VAL A 129 14.62 5.19 8.09
N GLY A 130 13.73 4.24 8.41
CA GLY A 130 14.11 2.94 8.96
C GLY A 130 14.48 2.92 10.44
N SER A 131 14.39 4.04 11.15
CA SER A 131 14.68 4.11 12.58
C SER A 131 13.53 3.59 13.47
N GLY A 132 12.35 3.33 12.89
CA GLY A 132 11.13 3.04 13.63
C GLY A 132 10.42 4.28 14.17
N LYS A 133 10.88 5.48 13.79
CA LYS A 133 10.24 6.77 14.02
C LYS A 133 9.92 7.43 12.68
N PHE A 134 9.06 8.43 12.70
CA PHE A 134 8.72 9.22 11.52
C PHE A 134 8.65 10.70 11.87
N ILE A 135 8.73 11.55 10.85
CA ILE A 135 8.79 13.01 11.03
C ILE A 135 7.44 13.62 10.64
N THR A 136 6.92 14.49 11.51
CA THR A 136 5.72 15.30 11.25
C THR A 136 6.03 16.79 11.19
N THR A 137 7.29 17.20 11.26
CA THR A 137 7.74 18.59 11.11
C THR A 137 8.51 18.78 9.80
N PRO A 138 8.40 19.94 9.14
CA PRO A 138 9.19 20.19 7.94
C PRO A 138 10.69 20.18 8.28
N ILE A 139 11.46 19.38 7.54
CA ILE A 139 12.93 19.28 7.71
C ILE A 139 13.62 20.47 7.01
N ILE A 140 13.01 20.97 5.92
CA ILE A 140 13.51 22.05 5.07
C ILE A 140 12.39 23.08 4.85
N THR A 141 12.74 24.36 4.74
CA THR A 141 11.85 25.42 4.23
C THR A 141 11.56 25.23 2.73
N ASN A 142 10.53 25.91 2.20
CA ASN A 142 10.21 25.88 0.76
C ASN A 142 11.39 26.35 -0.13
N ASP A 143 12.37 27.05 0.45
CA ASP A 143 13.54 27.60 -0.22
C ASP A 143 14.79 26.70 -0.12
N GLY A 144 14.67 25.48 0.41
CA GLY A 144 15.81 24.54 0.48
C GLY A 144 16.71 24.69 1.71
N GLN A 145 16.34 25.51 2.70
CA GLN A 145 17.14 25.68 3.92
C GLN A 145 16.68 24.76 5.07
N PRO A 146 17.58 24.04 5.76
CA PRO A 146 17.23 23.18 6.88
C PRO A 146 16.71 24.00 8.07
N ILE A 147 15.55 23.61 8.64
CA ILE A 147 14.89 24.33 9.74
C ILE A 147 15.52 24.00 11.11
N ILE A 148 16.33 22.94 11.20
CA ILE A 148 16.92 22.48 12.45
C ILE A 148 18.44 22.74 12.47
N GLY A 149 18.82 23.85 13.12
CA GLY A 149 20.06 24.03 13.89
C GLY A 149 21.40 23.89 13.17
N SER A 150 22.03 25.04 12.90
CA SER A 150 23.44 25.21 12.54
C SER A 150 24.40 24.42 13.45
N SER A 151 25.21 23.55 12.86
CA SER A 151 26.65 23.41 13.15
C SER A 151 27.27 22.35 12.23
N MET A 152 27.65 22.75 11.01
CA MET A 152 28.93 22.40 10.40
C MET A 152 29.18 23.34 9.22
N SER A 153 30.09 24.29 9.42
CA SER A 153 30.91 24.99 8.42
C SER A 153 31.59 23.97 7.49
N SER A 154 31.97 24.21 6.24
CA SER A 154 31.99 25.36 5.33
C SER A 154 32.41 24.83 3.93
N CYS A 155 32.13 25.62 2.88
CA CYS A 155 32.79 25.69 1.56
C CYS A 155 32.97 24.41 0.70
N HIS A 156 32.38 24.41 -0.50
CA HIS A 156 33.11 24.56 -1.78
C HIS A 156 32.14 24.65 -2.98
N GLU A 157 32.32 25.68 -3.80
CA GLU A 157 31.73 25.79 -5.14
C GLU A 157 32.31 24.72 -6.07
N GLY A 158 31.44 24.00 -6.79
CA GLY A 158 31.87 23.09 -7.85
C GLY A 158 30.74 22.22 -8.41
N GLN A 159 30.49 22.39 -9.71
CA GLN A 159 29.88 21.44 -10.65
C GLN A 159 28.35 21.34 -10.74
N VAL A 160 27.86 21.84 -11.88
CA VAL A 160 26.47 21.89 -12.39
C VAL A 160 25.84 20.50 -12.66
N SER A 161 26.41 19.42 -12.13
CA SER A 161 25.81 18.08 -12.14
C SER A 161 25.09 17.72 -10.83
N SER A 162 25.32 18.45 -9.71
CA SER A 162 24.67 18.17 -8.42
C SER A 162 23.24 18.72 -8.33
N SER A 163 22.92 19.79 -9.08
CA SER A 163 21.64 20.51 -9.02
C SER A 163 20.41 19.61 -9.18
N PHE A 164 20.47 18.56 -10.00
CA PHE A 164 19.31 17.68 -10.21
C PHE A 164 19.06 16.76 -9.01
N SER A 165 20.12 16.16 -8.45
CA SER A 165 20.04 15.36 -7.23
C SER A 165 19.61 16.22 -6.05
N ASP A 166 20.15 17.44 -5.93
CA ASP A 166 19.80 18.36 -4.85
C ASP A 166 18.32 18.76 -4.93
N LYS A 167 17.80 19.09 -6.12
CA LYS A 167 16.37 19.38 -6.32
C LYS A 167 15.49 18.16 -6.03
N LYS A 168 15.89 16.97 -6.48
CA LYS A 168 15.18 15.71 -6.19
C LYS A 168 15.11 15.44 -4.69
N VAL A 169 16.23 15.60 -3.99
CA VAL A 169 16.34 15.39 -2.54
C VAL A 169 15.50 16.42 -1.79
N ILE A 170 15.60 17.71 -2.15
CA ILE A 170 14.78 18.77 -1.53
C ILE A 170 13.29 18.48 -1.72
N GLN A 171 12.86 18.18 -2.94
CA GLN A 171 11.45 17.86 -3.23
C GLN A 171 10.97 16.63 -2.44
N TRP A 172 11.81 15.59 -2.36
CA TRP A 172 11.49 14.41 -1.58
C TRP A 172 11.39 14.72 -0.08
N MET A 173 12.30 15.52 0.48
CA MET A 173 12.28 15.93 1.89
C MET A 173 11.05 16.78 2.24
N LEU A 174 10.56 17.61 1.31
CA LEU A 174 9.28 18.31 1.46
C LEU A 174 8.10 17.34 1.55
N ASN A 175 8.13 16.25 0.79
CA ASN A 175 7.08 15.22 0.83
C ASN A 175 7.08 14.46 2.18
N LEU A 176 8.24 14.26 2.83
CA LEU A 176 8.35 13.48 4.07
C LEU A 176 7.47 14.00 5.20
N HIS A 177 7.39 15.33 5.35
CA HIS A 177 6.53 15.97 6.33
C HIS A 177 5.04 15.73 6.03
N GLN A 178 4.64 15.88 4.77
CA GLN A 178 3.26 15.62 4.34
C GLN A 178 2.86 14.16 4.58
N ILE A 179 3.73 13.21 4.22
CA ILE A 179 3.53 11.78 4.50
C ILE A 179 3.36 11.56 6.00
N GLY A 180 4.18 12.19 6.84
CA GLY A 180 4.08 12.08 8.30
C GLY A 180 2.73 12.55 8.84
N LEU A 181 2.22 13.68 8.37
CA LEU A 181 0.89 14.18 8.77
C LEU A 181 -0.24 13.23 8.35
N ASP A 182 -0.16 12.65 7.16
CA ASP A 182 -1.17 11.72 6.66
C ASP A 182 -1.11 10.36 7.37
N VAL A 183 0.08 9.87 7.72
CA VAL A 183 0.27 8.65 8.52
C VAL A 183 -0.41 8.76 9.89
N VAL A 184 -0.28 9.90 10.58
CA VAL A 184 -0.96 10.12 11.87
C VAL A 184 -2.49 10.09 11.72
N ARG A 185 -2.99 10.51 10.56
CA ARG A 185 -4.43 10.55 10.28
C ARG A 185 -4.99 9.21 9.78
N THR A 186 -4.14 8.29 9.33
CA THR A 186 -4.53 7.04 8.65
C THR A 186 -5.17 6.05 9.62
N ASP A 187 -6.37 5.55 9.27
CA ASP A 187 -7.07 4.44 9.92
C ASP A 187 -6.99 4.42 11.45
N GLN A 188 -7.18 5.57 12.10
CA GLN A 188 -7.06 5.75 13.55
C GLN A 188 -8.00 4.83 14.37
N ALA A 189 -9.08 4.34 13.75
CA ALA A 189 -9.99 3.39 14.37
C ALA A 189 -9.39 1.98 14.53
N LEU A 190 -8.31 1.63 13.83
CA LEU A 190 -7.65 0.32 13.93
C LEU A 190 -6.68 0.29 15.13
N VAL A 191 -6.69 -0.81 15.87
CA VAL A 191 -5.71 -1.05 16.95
C VAL A 191 -4.30 -1.21 16.38
N PHE A 192 -4.17 -1.67 15.13
CA PHE A 192 -2.89 -1.85 14.43
C PHE A 192 -2.03 -0.58 14.40
N TYR A 193 -2.64 0.58 14.13
CA TYR A 193 -1.96 1.88 14.09
C TYR A 193 -1.82 2.55 15.46
N GLN A 194 -2.12 1.86 16.57
CA GLN A 194 -1.76 2.37 17.90
C GLN A 194 -0.24 2.27 18.14
N SER A 195 0.42 1.30 17.51
CA SER A 195 1.87 1.13 17.61
C SER A 195 2.59 2.09 16.69
N GLU A 196 3.48 2.92 17.27
CA GLU A 196 4.35 3.83 16.52
C GLU A 196 5.22 3.08 15.50
N ILE A 197 5.61 1.84 15.80
CA ILE A 197 6.40 0.99 14.89
C ILE A 197 5.62 0.70 13.60
N ASN A 198 4.30 0.48 13.68
CA ASN A 198 3.46 0.19 12.52
C ASN A 198 3.17 1.45 11.70
N GLN A 199 3.03 2.61 12.36
CA GLN A 199 2.96 3.90 11.69
C GLN A 199 4.28 4.22 10.98
N ALA A 200 5.41 3.98 11.63
CA ALA A 200 6.74 4.17 11.04
C ALA A 200 6.97 3.26 9.83
N LYS A 201 6.48 2.01 9.85
CA LYS A 201 6.51 1.14 8.65
C LYS A 201 5.74 1.72 7.47
N LEU A 202 4.54 2.26 7.73
CA LEU A 202 3.76 2.92 6.68
C LEU A 202 4.50 4.15 6.13
N TRP A 203 5.08 4.95 7.02
CA TRP A 203 5.88 6.12 6.64
C TRP A 203 7.12 5.73 5.83
N ASP A 204 7.88 4.72 6.25
CA ASP A 204 9.08 4.23 5.56
C ASP A 204 8.75 3.78 4.13
N VAL A 205 7.70 2.98 3.95
CA VAL A 205 7.29 2.49 2.62
C VAL A 205 6.89 3.63 1.70
N LEU A 206 6.12 4.60 2.20
CA LEU A 206 5.71 5.78 1.43
C LEU A 206 6.89 6.69 1.12
N ALA A 207 7.82 6.88 2.06
CA ALA A 207 9.03 7.66 1.88
C ALA A 207 9.93 7.04 0.80
N VAL A 208 10.18 5.72 0.87
CA VAL A 208 10.97 5.00 -0.14
C VAL A 208 10.26 5.05 -1.50
N TYR A 209 8.94 4.91 -1.56
CA TYR A 209 8.20 5.03 -2.82
C TYR A 209 8.39 6.40 -3.46
N ALA A 210 8.21 7.48 -2.68
CA ALA A 210 8.37 8.85 -3.18
C ALA A 210 9.81 9.15 -3.66
N TRP A 211 10.81 8.43 -3.13
CA TRP A 211 12.20 8.52 -3.59
C TRP A 211 12.43 7.79 -4.92
N VAL A 212 11.88 6.58 -5.04
CA VAL A 212 12.04 5.72 -6.22
C VAL A 212 11.27 6.28 -7.41
N ASP A 213 10.03 6.72 -7.21
CA ASP A 213 9.15 7.24 -8.25
C ASP A 213 9.04 8.76 -8.18
N ASN A 214 10.10 9.47 -8.58
CA ASN A 214 10.15 10.93 -8.48
C ASN A 214 9.11 11.65 -9.34
N ASP A 215 8.70 11.07 -10.46
CA ASP A 215 7.73 11.68 -11.39
C ASP A 215 6.35 11.87 -10.77
N ILE A 216 5.96 10.96 -9.87
CA ILE A 216 4.70 11.06 -9.11
C ILE A 216 4.98 11.60 -7.70
N GLY A 217 6.06 11.14 -7.08
CA GLY A 217 6.37 11.42 -5.69
C GLY A 217 5.31 10.86 -4.75
N TYR A 218 4.87 11.70 -3.81
CA TYR A 218 3.75 11.41 -2.91
C TYR A 218 2.58 12.35 -3.18
N VAL A 219 1.38 11.79 -3.22
CA VAL A 219 0.12 12.53 -3.33
C VAL A 219 -0.80 12.08 -2.20
N GLN A 220 -1.50 13.04 -1.58
CA GLN A 220 -2.45 12.77 -0.51
C GLN A 220 -3.47 11.69 -0.93
N GLY A 221 -3.71 10.72 -0.04
CA GLY A 221 -4.55 9.55 -0.29
C GLY A 221 -3.78 8.29 -0.68
N MET A 222 -2.49 8.40 -1.05
CA MET A 222 -1.62 7.23 -1.26
C MET A 222 -1.39 6.43 0.03
N ASN A 223 -1.43 7.09 1.19
CA ASN A 223 -1.39 6.44 2.51
C ASN A 223 -2.57 5.48 2.71
N ASP A 224 -3.78 5.86 2.28
CA ASP A 224 -4.98 5.03 2.43
C ASP A 224 -4.94 3.80 1.52
N ILE A 225 -4.25 3.89 0.38
CA ILE A 225 -3.99 2.74 -0.51
C ILE A 225 -2.91 1.82 0.08
N CYS A 226 -1.88 2.41 0.69
CA CYS A 226 -0.77 1.66 1.27
C CYS A 226 -1.15 0.97 2.59
N SER A 227 -2.04 1.58 3.38
CA SER A 227 -2.46 1.07 4.70
C SER A 227 -2.89 -0.41 4.67
N PRO A 228 -3.81 -0.85 3.80
CA PRO A 228 -4.16 -2.25 3.67
C PRO A 228 -2.98 -3.17 3.38
N MET A 229 -1.96 -2.72 2.63
CA MET A 229 -0.77 -3.52 2.32
C MET A 229 0.08 -3.73 3.57
N ILE A 230 0.28 -2.68 4.37
CA ILE A 230 1.05 -2.75 5.63
C ILE A 230 0.33 -3.61 6.67
N ILE A 231 -0.99 -3.55 6.73
CA ILE A 231 -1.80 -4.39 7.63
C ILE A 231 -1.76 -5.86 7.20
N LEU A 232 -1.79 -6.13 5.89
CA LEU A 232 -1.85 -7.49 5.35
C LEU A 232 -0.50 -8.20 5.32
N LEU A 233 0.58 -7.48 5.02
CA LEU A 233 1.89 -8.07 4.74
C LEU A 233 2.85 -7.82 5.90
N LYS A 234 3.38 -8.89 6.48
CA LYS A 234 4.28 -8.81 7.64
C LYS A 234 5.62 -8.16 7.31
N ASN A 235 6.11 -8.39 6.10
CA ASN A 235 7.37 -7.84 5.62
C ASN A 235 7.13 -6.52 4.88
N GLU A 236 7.85 -5.50 5.29
CA GLU A 236 7.76 -4.15 4.75
C GLU A 236 8.09 -4.07 3.25
N ALA A 237 9.08 -4.82 2.78
CA ALA A 237 9.45 -4.84 1.37
C ALA A 237 8.36 -5.48 0.51
N ASP A 238 7.74 -6.57 0.99
CA ASP A 238 6.63 -7.21 0.28
C ASP A 238 5.44 -6.23 0.17
N ALA A 239 5.18 -5.46 1.23
CA ALA A 239 4.17 -4.40 1.22
C ALA A 239 4.51 -3.28 0.23
N PHE A 240 5.76 -2.84 0.18
CA PHE A 240 6.24 -1.86 -0.80
C PHE A 240 5.98 -2.32 -2.24
N TRP A 241 6.32 -3.56 -2.58
CA TRP A 241 6.14 -4.05 -3.96
C TRP A 241 4.66 -4.24 -4.33
N CYS A 242 3.83 -4.65 -3.37
CA CYS A 242 2.38 -4.69 -3.55
C CYS A 242 1.82 -3.28 -3.77
N PHE A 243 2.28 -2.31 -3.00
CA PHE A 243 1.92 -0.91 -3.15
C PHE A 243 2.39 -0.34 -4.50
N ASP A 244 3.63 -0.57 -4.91
CA ASP A 244 4.15 -0.15 -6.22
C ASP A 244 3.31 -0.70 -7.37
N HIS A 245 2.95 -1.99 -7.34
CA HIS A 245 2.11 -2.59 -8.37
C HIS A 245 0.67 -2.02 -8.36
N ALA A 246 0.12 -1.73 -7.18
CA ALA A 246 -1.16 -1.05 -7.08
C ALA A 246 -1.07 0.36 -7.70
N MET A 247 -0.01 1.10 -7.35
CA MET A 247 0.21 2.45 -7.86
C MET A 247 0.39 2.44 -9.37
N ARG A 248 1.11 1.50 -9.99
CA ARG A 248 1.22 1.36 -11.47
C ARG A 248 -0.13 1.38 -12.19
N ARG A 249 -1.15 0.76 -11.60
CA ARG A 249 -2.52 0.72 -12.16
C ARG A 249 -3.32 1.98 -11.88
N LEU A 250 -2.98 2.69 -10.82
CA LEU A 250 -3.62 3.93 -10.38
C LEU A 250 -2.88 5.19 -10.84
N ARG A 251 -1.68 5.07 -11.43
CA ARG A 251 -0.81 6.19 -11.81
C ARG A 251 -1.55 7.25 -12.58
N ASP A 252 -2.37 6.84 -13.54
CA ASP A 252 -3.09 7.80 -14.37
C ASP A 252 -4.12 8.61 -13.58
N ASN A 253 -4.64 8.10 -12.46
CA ASN A 253 -5.53 8.88 -11.58
C ASN A 253 -4.77 9.93 -10.76
N PHE A 254 -3.48 9.68 -10.48
CA PHE A 254 -2.63 10.54 -9.64
C PHE A 254 -1.72 11.48 -10.44
N LYS A 255 -1.57 11.29 -11.75
CA LYS A 255 -0.88 12.25 -12.62
C LYS A 255 -1.68 13.55 -12.68
N CYS A 256 -1.20 14.57 -11.99
CA CYS A 256 -1.59 15.95 -12.22
C CYS A 256 -0.79 16.50 -13.40
N THR A 257 -1.28 16.31 -14.63
CA THR A 257 -0.79 17.10 -15.76
C THR A 257 -1.50 18.45 -15.72
N THR A 258 -0.79 19.51 -16.08
CA THR A 258 -1.22 20.93 -16.04
C THR A 258 -2.62 21.23 -16.64
N ASN A 259 -3.21 20.32 -17.42
CA ASN A 259 -4.52 20.46 -18.05
C ASN A 259 -5.57 19.37 -17.72
N SER A 260 -5.26 18.36 -16.90
CA SER A 260 -6.27 17.34 -16.53
C SER A 260 -5.87 16.52 -15.31
N ILE A 261 -6.79 16.39 -14.35
CA ILE A 261 -6.71 15.42 -13.25
C ILE A 261 -7.24 14.09 -13.79
N GLY A 262 -6.48 12.99 -13.77
CA GLY A 262 -6.97 11.72 -14.34
C GLY A 262 -8.26 11.17 -13.73
N VAL A 263 -8.59 11.58 -12.50
CA VAL A 263 -9.90 11.39 -11.86
C VAL A 263 -11.05 11.93 -12.72
N GLN A 264 -10.84 13.01 -13.48
CA GLN A 264 -11.86 13.59 -14.39
C GLN A 264 -12.30 12.60 -15.48
N THR A 265 -11.41 11.76 -15.98
CA THR A 265 -11.77 10.75 -16.99
C THR A 265 -12.69 9.69 -16.40
N GLN A 266 -12.44 9.25 -15.16
CA GLN A 266 -13.32 8.31 -14.47
C GLN A 266 -14.66 8.96 -14.10
N LEU A 267 -14.64 10.20 -13.62
CA LEU A 267 -15.85 10.98 -13.33
C LEU A 267 -16.70 11.20 -14.59
N SER A 268 -16.06 11.42 -15.74
CA SER A 268 -16.76 11.56 -17.03
C SER A 268 -17.46 10.26 -17.44
N ARG A 269 -16.78 9.12 -17.30
CA ARG A 269 -17.39 7.80 -17.53
C ARG A 269 -18.54 7.53 -16.56
N LEU A 270 -18.36 7.84 -15.29
CA LEU A 270 -19.40 7.70 -14.27
C LEU A 270 -20.61 8.59 -14.60
N SER A 271 -20.38 9.83 -15.01
CA SER A 271 -21.43 10.78 -15.44
C SER A 271 -22.22 10.24 -16.63
N GLN A 272 -21.54 9.64 -17.62
CA GLN A 272 -22.21 8.97 -18.75
C GLN A 272 -23.06 7.78 -18.33
N VAL A 273 -22.56 6.96 -17.40
CA VAL A 273 -23.30 5.81 -16.85
C VAL A 273 -24.51 6.30 -16.06
N ILE A 274 -24.37 7.31 -15.20
CA ILE A 274 -25.48 7.90 -14.44
C ILE A 274 -26.52 8.48 -15.38
N LYS A 275 -26.11 9.21 -16.43
CA LYS A 275 -27.04 9.73 -17.45
C LYS A 275 -27.89 8.63 -18.11
N THR A 276 -27.33 7.43 -18.25
CA THR A 276 -28.01 6.29 -18.87
C THR A 276 -28.91 5.54 -17.88
N ILE A 277 -28.47 5.38 -16.63
CA ILE A 277 -29.18 4.61 -15.60
C ILE A 277 -30.24 5.46 -14.87
N ASP A 278 -29.92 6.71 -14.54
CA ASP A 278 -30.80 7.65 -13.85
C ASP A 278 -30.60 9.09 -14.38
N PRO A 279 -31.31 9.47 -15.44
CA PRO A 279 -31.19 10.79 -16.04
C PRO A 279 -31.71 11.92 -15.13
N LYS A 280 -32.63 11.63 -14.19
CA LYS A 280 -33.16 12.64 -13.26
C LYS A 280 -32.10 13.03 -12.23
N LEU A 281 -31.38 12.05 -11.70
CA LEU A 281 -30.25 12.30 -10.80
C LEU A 281 -29.12 13.07 -11.52
N HIS A 282 -28.80 12.69 -12.76
CA HIS A 282 -27.80 13.39 -13.58
C HIS A 282 -28.12 14.88 -13.73
N GLN A 283 -29.36 15.21 -14.08
CA GLN A 283 -29.81 16.59 -14.24
C GLN A 283 -29.74 17.38 -12.93
N HIS A 284 -30.12 16.77 -11.80
CA HIS A 284 -30.05 17.42 -10.49
C HIS A 284 -28.61 17.73 -10.07
N ILE A 285 -27.67 16.80 -10.25
CA ILE A 285 -26.25 17.02 -9.99
C ILE A 285 -25.70 18.15 -10.87
N GLY A 286 -26.10 18.21 -12.14
CA GLY A 286 -25.70 19.28 -13.05
C GLY A 286 -26.15 20.67 -12.58
N ILE A 287 -27.37 20.78 -12.06
CA ILE A 287 -27.93 22.04 -11.54
C ILE A 287 -27.20 22.49 -10.26
N CYS A 288 -26.93 21.56 -9.34
CA CYS A 288 -26.22 21.85 -8.09
C CYS A 288 -24.74 22.18 -8.29
N SER A 289 -24.12 21.77 -9.41
CA SER A 289 -22.71 22.08 -9.71
C SER A 289 -22.50 23.50 -10.26
N THR A 290 -23.58 24.17 -10.68
CA THR A 290 -23.57 25.52 -11.26
C THR A 290 -24.07 26.62 -10.32
N SER A 291 -24.42 26.27 -9.08
CA SER A 291 -24.81 27.20 -8.00
C SER A 291 -23.69 27.29 -6.96
#